data_AF-A0A927MHR4-F1
#
_entry.id   AF-A0A927MHR4-F1
#
_cell.length_a   1.000
_cell.length_b   1.000
_cell.length_c   1.000
_cell.angle_alpha   90.00
_cell.angle_beta   90.00
_cell.angle_gamma   90.00
#
_symmetry.space_group_name_H-M   'P 1'
#
loop_
_entity.id
_entity.type
_entity.pdbx_description
1 polymer ?
#
loop_
_entity_poly.entity_id
_entity_poly.type
_entity_poly.pdbx_seq_one_letter_code
_entity_poly.pdbx_strand_id
1 'polypeptide(L)'
;MNKSLDIHKRIAPPWLMYPNIGRYSIGWRMGYGESYIIEFGNWFSELNIGEQNNFRQMFPPPKGWLGWYEEDHLDEDIYDNEGGLLWNVEGKPAYSINWLREKVNHGEKLEYVFFWGHQPSNNGRITESCLSQWWKEGFEVEINSYCCMEQYMMAEKAMIFDDEEMLERILKSDNPKEIKELGRKVNNFNEAVWEEKRYSTVLNGNYAKFLQNPILMQFLLQTENLILVEASPHDQIWGIGMSSDDKAVNNPFEWKGQNLLGFALMEVRDELKRICKNYNELSLNKLH
;
A
#
# COMPACT_ATOMS: atom_id res chain seq x y z
N MET A 1 -19.87 -41.29 -6.17
CA MET A 1 -18.41 -41.29 -6.42
C MET A 1 -17.84 -40.06 -5.74
N ASN A 2 -17.21 -40.25 -4.58
CA ASN A 2 -16.52 -39.19 -3.85
C ASN A 2 -15.40 -38.60 -4.73
N LYS A 3 -15.64 -37.44 -5.33
CA LYS A 3 -14.53 -36.54 -5.65
C LYS A 3 -14.10 -35.95 -4.32
N SER A 4 -13.10 -36.58 -3.71
CA SER A 4 -12.23 -35.93 -2.75
C SER A 4 -11.83 -34.59 -3.35
N LEU A 5 -12.41 -33.48 -2.86
CA LEU A 5 -11.87 -32.16 -3.16
C LEU A 5 -10.44 -32.19 -2.63
N ASP A 6 -9.50 -32.09 -3.56
CA ASP A 6 -8.10 -31.99 -3.24
C ASP A 6 -7.89 -30.66 -2.49
N ILE A 7 -7.85 -30.75 -1.17
CA ILE A 7 -7.55 -29.66 -0.22
C ILE A 7 -6.24 -28.93 -0.55
N HIS A 8 -5.41 -29.45 -1.47
CA HIS A 8 -4.21 -28.82 -2.00
C HIS A 8 -4.44 -27.93 -3.24
N LYS A 9 -5.67 -27.65 -3.65
CA LYS A 9 -5.98 -26.66 -4.71
C LYS A 9 -6.79 -25.46 -4.20
N ARG A 10 -6.33 -24.76 -3.16
CA ARG A 10 -6.96 -23.49 -2.76
C ARG A 10 -6.73 -22.43 -3.83
N ILE A 11 -7.82 -21.91 -4.41
CA ILE A 11 -7.80 -20.75 -5.31
C ILE A 11 -7.51 -19.51 -4.46
N ALA A 12 -6.63 -18.63 -4.93
CA ALA A 12 -6.37 -17.37 -4.24
C ALA A 12 -7.61 -16.46 -4.27
N PRO A 13 -7.82 -15.61 -3.25
CA PRO A 13 -8.83 -14.58 -3.37
C PRO A 13 -8.46 -13.59 -4.50
N PRO A 14 -9.44 -12.95 -5.15
CA PRO A 14 -9.21 -12.06 -6.30
C PRO A 14 -8.14 -10.98 -6.07
N TRP A 15 -8.10 -10.36 -4.90
CA TRP A 15 -7.13 -9.31 -4.55
C TRP A 15 -5.69 -9.80 -4.34
N LEU A 16 -5.46 -11.11 -4.14
CA LEU A 16 -4.11 -11.68 -4.11
C LEU A 16 -3.69 -12.22 -5.47
N MET A 17 -4.65 -12.63 -6.31
CA MET A 17 -4.36 -13.12 -7.66
C MET A 17 -4.10 -11.99 -8.65
N TYR A 18 -4.98 -10.98 -8.66
CA TYR A 18 -4.87 -9.79 -9.51
C TYR A 18 -4.88 -8.55 -8.62
N PRO A 19 -3.79 -8.30 -7.87
CA PRO A 19 -3.72 -7.20 -6.91
C PRO A 19 -3.83 -5.81 -7.55
N ASN A 20 -3.69 -5.72 -8.87
CA ASN A 20 -3.83 -4.49 -9.64
C ASN A 20 -5.26 -4.19 -10.10
N ILE A 21 -6.18 -5.17 -10.11
CA ILE A 21 -7.59 -4.95 -10.47
C ILE A 21 -8.40 -4.66 -9.19
N GLY A 22 -8.88 -3.44 -9.01
CA GLY A 22 -9.73 -3.09 -7.88
C GLY A 22 -11.10 -3.75 -7.94
N ARG A 23 -11.78 -3.84 -6.79
CA ARG A 23 -13.05 -4.56 -6.61
C ARG A 23 -14.12 -4.18 -7.65
N TYR A 24 -14.25 -2.89 -7.94
CA TYR A 24 -15.30 -2.36 -8.83
C TYR A 24 -14.82 -2.17 -10.27
N SER A 25 -13.59 -2.59 -10.59
CA SER A 25 -13.02 -2.46 -11.92
C SER A 25 -13.84 -3.22 -12.95
N ILE A 26 -13.97 -2.63 -14.14
CA ILE A 26 -14.54 -3.31 -15.31
C ILE A 26 -13.67 -4.51 -15.74
N GLY A 27 -12.41 -4.58 -15.30
CA GLY A 27 -11.51 -5.70 -15.55
C GLY A 27 -12.03 -7.07 -15.09
N TRP A 28 -12.95 -7.09 -14.11
CA TRP A 28 -13.63 -8.30 -13.65
C TRP A 28 -14.82 -8.74 -14.51
N ARG A 29 -15.30 -7.88 -15.41
CA ARG A 29 -16.49 -8.13 -16.26
C ARG A 29 -16.19 -8.14 -17.75
N MET A 30 -15.13 -7.46 -18.16
CA MET A 30 -14.74 -7.33 -19.57
C MET A 30 -13.20 -7.32 -19.75
N GLY A 31 -12.45 -7.73 -18.74
CA GLY A 31 -10.99 -7.79 -18.78
C GLY A 31 -10.45 -9.19 -18.51
N TYR A 32 -9.14 -9.28 -18.35
CA TYR A 32 -8.45 -10.55 -18.14
C TYR A 32 -8.75 -11.19 -16.76
N GLY A 33 -9.38 -10.46 -15.83
CA GLY A 33 -9.83 -10.99 -14.55
C GLY A 33 -11.18 -11.72 -14.59
N GLU A 34 -11.97 -11.57 -15.66
CA GLU A 34 -13.34 -12.09 -15.73
C GLU A 34 -13.42 -13.62 -15.55
N SER A 35 -12.63 -14.37 -16.31
CA SER A 35 -12.58 -15.82 -16.20
C SER A 35 -12.24 -16.28 -14.78
N TYR A 36 -11.33 -15.56 -14.11
CA TYR A 36 -10.89 -15.90 -12.76
C TYR A 36 -11.96 -15.66 -11.71
N ILE A 37 -12.64 -14.51 -11.76
CA ILE A 37 -13.66 -14.20 -10.74
C ILE A 37 -14.86 -15.13 -10.87
N ILE A 38 -15.18 -15.57 -12.09
CA ILE A 38 -16.19 -16.62 -12.34
C ILE A 38 -15.72 -17.96 -11.78
N GLU A 39 -14.49 -18.38 -12.05
CA GLU A 39 -13.92 -19.64 -11.52
C GLU A 39 -13.89 -19.63 -9.99
N PHE A 40 -13.41 -18.54 -9.39
CA PHE A 40 -13.40 -18.33 -7.95
C PHE A 40 -14.82 -18.40 -7.37
N GLY A 41 -15.79 -17.71 -7.97
CA GLY A 41 -17.18 -17.73 -7.52
C GLY A 41 -17.82 -19.11 -7.57
N ASN A 42 -17.62 -19.84 -8.67
CA ASN A 42 -18.11 -21.22 -8.83
C ASN A 42 -17.50 -22.12 -7.75
N TRP A 43 -16.17 -22.11 -7.61
CA TRP A 43 -15.46 -22.90 -6.61
C TRP A 43 -15.90 -22.55 -5.18
N PHE A 44 -15.98 -21.27 -4.85
CA PHE A 44 -16.34 -20.82 -3.50
C PHE A 44 -17.79 -21.20 -3.15
N SER A 45 -18.69 -21.20 -4.14
CA SER A 45 -20.10 -21.65 -3.96
C SER A 45 -20.25 -23.15 -3.75
N GLU A 46 -19.30 -23.97 -4.20
CA GLU A 46 -19.28 -25.43 -3.98
C GLU A 46 -18.85 -25.81 -2.55
N LEU A 47 -18.16 -24.90 -1.84
CA LEU A 47 -17.75 -25.10 -0.45
C LEU A 47 -18.95 -25.09 0.49
N ASN A 48 -18.91 -25.91 1.55
CA ASN A 48 -19.90 -25.80 2.62
C ASN A 48 -19.66 -24.54 3.48
N ILE A 49 -20.66 -24.12 4.27
CA ILE A 49 -20.61 -22.91 5.09
C ILE A 49 -19.39 -22.89 6.02
N GLY A 50 -19.00 -24.03 6.59
CA GLY A 50 -17.83 -24.14 7.46
C GLY A 50 -16.52 -23.91 6.71
N GLU A 51 -16.40 -24.46 5.49
CA GLU A 51 -15.25 -24.25 4.61
C GLU A 51 -15.15 -22.81 4.11
N GLN A 52 -16.28 -22.20 3.73
CA GLN A 52 -16.33 -20.78 3.36
C GLN A 52 -15.88 -19.90 4.53
N ASN A 53 -16.40 -20.13 5.73
CA ASN A 53 -16.00 -19.37 6.92
C ASN A 53 -14.51 -19.55 7.25
N ASN A 54 -13.99 -20.77 7.10
CA ASN A 54 -12.57 -21.02 7.28
C ASN A 54 -11.72 -20.25 6.24
N PHE A 55 -12.12 -20.27 4.97
CA PHE A 55 -11.44 -19.53 3.92
C PHE A 55 -11.43 -18.02 4.19
N ARG A 56 -12.58 -17.45 4.57
CA ARG A 56 -12.73 -16.03 4.93
C ARG A 56 -11.81 -15.61 6.08
N GLN A 57 -11.66 -16.46 7.10
CA GLN A 57 -10.75 -16.20 8.22
C GLN A 57 -9.28 -16.30 7.81
N MET A 58 -8.96 -17.20 6.89
CA MET A 58 -7.58 -17.37 6.39
C MET A 58 -7.18 -16.25 5.44
N PHE A 59 -8.12 -15.77 4.63
CA PHE A 59 -7.92 -14.77 3.60
C PHE A 59 -8.95 -13.65 3.77
N PRO A 60 -8.81 -12.80 4.79
CA PRO A 60 -9.73 -11.71 5.00
C PRO A 60 -9.57 -10.66 3.90
N PRO A 61 -10.64 -9.95 3.51
CA PRO A 61 -10.56 -8.90 2.50
C PRO A 61 -9.65 -7.75 2.97
N PRO A 62 -8.80 -7.19 2.10
CA PRO A 62 -8.07 -5.96 2.38
C PRO A 62 -8.99 -4.74 2.38
N LYS A 63 -8.47 -3.60 2.82
CA LYS A 63 -9.04 -2.28 2.49
C LYS A 63 -9.27 -2.18 0.97
N GLY A 64 -10.42 -1.65 0.58
CA GLY A 64 -10.93 -1.61 -0.81
C GLY A 64 -11.72 -2.86 -1.22
N TRP A 65 -11.74 -3.90 -0.38
CA TRP A 65 -12.48 -5.14 -0.58
C TRP A 65 -13.38 -5.50 0.62
N LEU A 66 -13.52 -4.62 1.62
CA LEU A 66 -14.32 -4.89 2.81
C LEU A 66 -15.80 -5.10 2.47
N GLY A 67 -16.44 -6.08 3.10
CA GLY A 67 -17.79 -6.50 2.72
C GLY A 67 -17.86 -7.28 1.41
N TRP A 68 -16.73 -7.79 0.87
CA TRP A 68 -16.75 -8.66 -0.31
C TRP A 68 -17.47 -10.00 -0.06
N TYR A 69 -17.29 -10.57 1.13
CA TYR A 69 -17.87 -11.87 1.49
C TYR A 69 -19.24 -11.80 2.17
N GLU A 70 -19.61 -10.63 2.68
CA GLU A 70 -20.75 -10.46 3.59
C GLU A 70 -21.92 -9.80 2.89
N GLU A 71 -23.12 -10.31 3.14
CA GLU A 71 -24.38 -9.67 2.73
C GLU A 71 -24.80 -8.57 3.73
N ASP A 72 -24.30 -8.62 4.96
CA ASP A 72 -24.74 -7.75 6.07
C ASP A 72 -23.93 -6.45 6.20
N HIS A 73 -22.89 -6.26 5.36
CA HIS A 73 -22.15 -5.00 5.22
C HIS A 73 -21.60 -4.38 6.53
N LEU A 74 -21.23 -5.19 7.52
CA LEU A 74 -20.80 -4.68 8.84
C LEU A 74 -19.42 -4.02 8.81
N ASP A 75 -18.54 -4.49 7.93
CA ASP A 75 -17.25 -3.89 7.63
C ASP A 75 -17.28 -3.37 6.19
N GLU A 76 -17.67 -2.10 6.00
CA GLU A 76 -17.62 -1.42 4.69
C GLU A 76 -16.37 -0.57 4.55
N ASP A 77 -15.88 -0.48 3.31
CA ASP A 77 -14.84 0.48 2.95
C ASP A 77 -15.37 1.91 3.03
N ILE A 78 -14.50 2.81 3.45
CA ILE A 78 -14.81 4.23 3.55
C ILE A 78 -14.19 4.92 2.34
N TYR A 79 -14.96 5.76 1.66
CA TYR A 79 -14.49 6.55 0.53
C TYR A 79 -14.69 8.04 0.82
N ASP A 80 -13.80 8.87 0.28
CA ASP A 80 -14.02 10.30 0.23
C ASP A 80 -15.13 10.66 -0.79
N ASN A 81 -15.51 11.94 -0.84
CA ASN A 81 -16.57 12.42 -1.73
C ASN A 81 -16.27 12.25 -3.24
N GLU A 82 -15.02 11.99 -3.59
CA GLU A 82 -14.55 11.79 -4.97
C GLU A 82 -14.26 10.30 -5.27
N GLY A 83 -14.56 9.40 -4.33
CA GLY A 83 -14.36 7.96 -4.48
C GLY A 83 -12.96 7.47 -4.14
N GLY A 84 -12.12 8.29 -3.50
CA GLY A 84 -10.81 7.89 -2.98
C GLY A 84 -10.94 6.99 -1.76
N LEU A 85 -10.33 5.80 -1.78
CA LEU A 85 -10.37 4.85 -0.67
C LEU A 85 -9.65 5.41 0.57
N LEU A 86 -10.35 5.44 1.71
CA LEU A 86 -9.84 5.81 3.02
C LEU A 86 -9.66 4.57 3.90
N TRP A 87 -8.48 4.40 4.47
CA TRP A 87 -8.17 3.23 5.31
C TRP A 87 -8.75 3.34 6.73
N ASN A 88 -8.83 4.57 7.22
CA ASN A 88 -9.28 4.94 8.55
C ASN A 88 -10.36 6.02 8.46
N VAL A 89 -11.15 6.14 9.53
CA VAL A 89 -12.22 7.15 9.64
C VAL A 89 -11.65 8.55 9.42
N GLU A 90 -12.31 9.33 8.55
CA GLU A 90 -11.87 10.68 8.13
C GLU A 90 -10.46 10.72 7.50
N GLY A 91 -9.94 9.60 7.00
CA GLY A 91 -8.60 9.54 6.39
C GLY A 91 -7.45 9.75 7.39
N LYS A 92 -7.72 9.69 8.70
CA LYS A 92 -6.72 9.95 9.73
C LYS A 92 -5.66 8.85 9.81
N PRO A 93 -4.37 9.18 9.93
CA PRO A 93 -3.34 8.19 10.20
C PRO A 93 -3.60 7.41 11.50
N ALA A 94 -3.43 6.09 11.47
CA ALA A 94 -3.38 5.24 12.65
C ALA A 94 -2.10 5.50 13.47
N TYR A 95 -1.01 5.88 12.80
CA TYR A 95 0.25 6.27 13.43
C TYR A 95 0.56 7.75 13.20
N SER A 96 1.08 8.41 14.23
CA SER A 96 1.45 9.83 14.16
C SER A 96 2.62 10.16 15.07
N ILE A 97 3.20 11.34 14.89
CA ILE A 97 4.26 11.83 15.78
C ILE A 97 3.77 11.98 17.23
N ASN A 98 2.50 12.33 17.43
CA ASN A 98 1.91 12.44 18.77
C ASN A 98 1.79 11.07 19.44
N TRP A 99 1.27 10.08 18.69
CA TRP A 99 1.24 8.68 19.15
C TRP A 99 2.65 8.20 19.53
N LEU A 100 3.65 8.47 18.69
CA LEU A 100 5.04 8.06 18.95
C LEU A 100 5.60 8.72 20.22
N ARG A 101 5.35 10.02 20.40
CA ARG A 101 5.77 10.76 21.61
C ARG A 101 5.07 10.25 22.87
N GLU A 102 3.79 9.91 22.78
CA GLU A 102 3.07 9.28 23.89
C GLU A 102 3.68 7.95 24.28
N LYS A 103 4.06 7.11 23.30
CA LYS A 103 4.76 5.85 23.53
C LYS A 103 6.09 6.04 24.26
N VAL A 104 6.90 7.02 23.83
CA VAL A 104 8.16 7.38 24.50
C VAL A 104 7.91 7.89 25.92
N ASN A 105 6.90 8.74 26.13
CA ASN A 105 6.54 9.25 27.46
C ASN A 105 6.13 8.15 28.44
N HIS A 106 5.52 7.07 27.96
CA HIS A 106 5.20 5.89 28.77
C HIS A 106 6.42 4.98 29.04
N GLY A 107 7.60 5.35 28.56
CA GLY A 107 8.84 4.58 28.76
C GLY A 107 8.94 3.34 27.88
N GLU A 108 8.14 3.24 26.81
CA GLU A 108 8.27 2.13 25.85
C GLU A 108 9.63 2.21 25.15
N LYS A 109 10.35 1.09 25.13
CA LYS A 109 11.61 0.98 24.40
C LYS A 109 11.31 0.72 22.92
N LEU A 110 11.48 1.75 22.11
CA LEU A 110 11.24 1.70 20.67
C LEU A 110 12.55 1.55 19.90
N GLU A 111 12.51 0.77 18.84
CA GLU A 111 13.62 0.60 17.90
C GLU A 111 13.21 1.15 16.53
N TYR A 112 14.18 1.70 15.80
CA TYR A 112 13.95 2.46 14.58
C TYR A 112 14.69 1.85 13.39
N VAL A 113 14.06 1.89 12.22
CA VAL A 113 14.72 1.73 10.92
C VAL A 113 14.72 3.09 10.24
N PHE A 114 15.88 3.72 10.17
CA PHE A 114 16.06 4.95 9.43
C PHE A 114 16.34 4.63 7.97
N PHE A 115 15.62 5.27 7.05
CA PHE A 115 15.87 5.14 5.63
C PHE A 115 15.91 6.50 4.95
N TRP A 116 16.84 6.66 4.02
CA TRP A 116 16.92 7.80 3.12
C TRP A 116 17.77 7.42 1.91
N GLY A 117 17.37 7.89 0.72
CA GLY A 117 17.93 7.42 -0.54
C GLY A 117 17.20 6.19 -1.09
N HIS A 118 17.50 5.85 -2.34
CA HIS A 118 16.71 4.89 -3.14
C HIS A 118 17.58 3.93 -3.97
N GLN A 119 18.90 3.98 -3.79
CA GLN A 119 19.80 3.15 -4.58
C GLN A 119 19.85 1.72 -4.02
N PRO A 120 19.87 0.70 -4.90
CA PRO A 120 20.11 -0.68 -4.48
C PRO A 120 21.53 -0.80 -3.90
N SER A 121 21.74 -1.80 -3.04
CA SER A 121 23.08 -2.10 -2.59
C SER A 121 23.94 -2.62 -3.76
N ASN A 122 25.26 -2.48 -3.65
CA ASN A 122 26.21 -2.93 -4.68
C ASN A 122 26.11 -4.42 -5.02
N ASN A 123 25.61 -5.24 -4.09
CA ASN A 123 25.44 -6.68 -4.27
C ASN A 123 23.99 -7.09 -4.62
N GLY A 124 23.11 -6.14 -4.93
CA GLY A 124 21.72 -6.40 -5.29
C GLY A 124 20.82 -6.85 -4.13
N ARG A 125 21.31 -6.80 -2.89
CA ARG A 125 20.49 -7.10 -1.71
C ARG A 125 19.52 -5.95 -1.47
N ILE A 126 18.29 -6.30 -1.13
CA ILE A 126 17.32 -5.29 -0.65
C ILE A 126 17.79 -4.75 0.71
N THR A 127 17.74 -3.43 0.83
CA THR A 127 18.01 -2.68 2.06
C THR A 127 16.86 -1.72 2.31
N GLU A 128 16.95 -0.96 3.41
CA GLU A 128 15.96 0.02 3.83
C GLU A 128 15.68 1.10 2.77
N SER A 129 16.57 1.30 1.78
CA SER A 129 16.33 2.21 0.66
C SER A 129 15.13 1.81 -0.20
N CYS A 130 14.67 0.55 -0.15
CA CYS A 130 13.46 0.12 -0.85
C CYS A 130 12.16 0.72 -0.30
N LEU A 131 12.20 1.22 0.94
CA LEU A 131 11.10 1.95 1.58
C LEU A 131 10.88 3.35 0.97
N SER A 132 11.88 3.88 0.26
CA SER A 132 11.78 5.17 -0.42
C SER A 132 10.72 5.14 -1.54
N GLN A 133 10.02 6.27 -1.69
CA GLN A 133 9.09 6.47 -2.81
C GLN A 133 9.82 6.55 -4.17
N TRP A 134 11.12 6.82 -4.15
CA TRP A 134 11.97 6.91 -5.34
C TRP A 134 12.61 5.57 -5.73
N TRP A 135 12.41 4.51 -4.94
CA TRP A 135 12.87 3.18 -5.30
C TRP A 135 12.20 2.74 -6.61
N LYS A 136 13.02 2.40 -7.60
CA LYS A 136 12.58 2.03 -8.95
C LYS A 136 12.13 0.57 -8.98
N GLU A 137 10.87 0.36 -8.62
CA GLU A 137 10.15 -0.90 -8.77
C GLU A 137 8.80 -0.62 -9.41
N GLY A 138 8.52 -1.32 -10.50
CA GLY A 138 7.27 -1.17 -11.24
C GLY A 138 6.10 -1.84 -10.53
N PHE A 139 4.92 -1.22 -10.57
CA PHE A 139 3.67 -1.82 -10.10
C PHE A 139 2.47 -1.22 -10.86
N GLU A 140 1.34 -1.90 -10.80
CA GLU A 140 0.13 -1.53 -11.54
C GLU A 140 -1.02 -1.20 -10.58
N VAL A 141 -1.81 -0.18 -10.92
CA VAL A 141 -3.07 0.12 -10.24
C VAL A 141 -4.11 0.42 -11.30
N GLU A 142 -5.17 -0.38 -11.32
CA GLU A 142 -6.19 -0.39 -12.36
C GLU A 142 -5.55 -0.55 -13.75
N ILE A 143 -5.67 0.47 -14.60
CA ILE A 143 -5.19 0.46 -15.99
C ILE A 143 -3.79 1.07 -16.14
N ASN A 144 -3.23 1.65 -15.07
CA ASN A 144 -1.99 2.41 -15.11
C ASN A 144 -0.84 1.59 -14.53
N SER A 145 0.30 1.64 -15.22
CA SER A 145 1.58 1.13 -14.72
C SER A 145 2.45 2.29 -14.24
N TYR A 146 3.05 2.13 -13.07
CA TYR A 146 3.93 3.12 -12.46
C TYR A 146 5.32 2.52 -12.26
N CYS A 147 6.37 3.31 -12.53
CA CYS A 147 7.75 2.86 -12.41
C CYS A 147 8.34 3.03 -11.00
N CYS A 148 7.67 3.79 -10.14
CA CYS A 148 7.95 3.96 -8.72
C CYS A 148 6.76 4.67 -8.03
N MET A 149 6.82 4.75 -6.70
CA MET A 149 5.78 5.39 -5.90
C MET A 149 5.68 6.90 -6.12
N GLU A 150 6.78 7.59 -6.42
CA GLU A 150 6.74 9.02 -6.74
C GLU A 150 5.90 9.27 -8.00
N GLN A 151 5.97 8.40 -9.01
CA GLN A 151 5.14 8.53 -10.22
C GLN A 151 3.66 8.37 -9.90
N TYR A 152 3.33 7.34 -9.11
CA TYR A 152 1.96 7.14 -8.63
C TYR A 152 1.44 8.35 -7.87
N MET A 153 2.18 8.81 -6.84
CA MET A 153 1.74 9.93 -6.00
C MET A 153 1.52 11.23 -6.81
N MET A 154 2.39 11.53 -7.77
CA MET A 154 2.24 12.73 -8.61
C MET A 154 1.14 12.57 -9.67
N ALA A 155 0.92 11.36 -10.20
CA ALA A 155 -0.19 11.07 -11.11
C ALA A 155 -1.55 11.19 -10.41
N GLU A 156 -1.70 10.61 -9.23
CA GLU A 156 -2.88 10.75 -8.37
C GLU A 156 -3.15 12.21 -8.02
N LYS A 157 -2.09 12.96 -7.70
CA LYS A 157 -2.20 14.41 -7.49
C LYS A 157 -2.73 15.12 -8.73
N ALA A 158 -2.24 14.80 -9.92
CA ALA A 158 -2.75 15.40 -11.16
C ALA A 158 -4.22 15.03 -11.43
N MET A 159 -4.62 13.79 -11.14
CA MET A 159 -6.02 13.35 -11.25
C MET A 159 -6.95 14.08 -10.28
N ILE A 160 -6.54 14.25 -9.01
CA ILE A 160 -7.31 14.98 -7.98
C ILE A 160 -7.57 16.44 -8.36
N PHE A 161 -6.67 17.06 -9.13
CA PHE A 161 -6.80 18.46 -9.55
C PHE A 161 -7.22 18.63 -11.02
N ASP A 162 -7.75 17.56 -11.63
CA ASP A 162 -8.24 17.53 -13.01
C ASP A 162 -7.21 18.04 -14.04
N ASP A 163 -5.92 17.74 -13.83
CA ASP A 163 -4.82 18.18 -14.70
C ASP A 163 -4.33 17.04 -15.61
N GLU A 164 -5.10 16.77 -16.67
CA GLU A 164 -4.81 15.74 -17.66
C GLU A 164 -3.46 15.95 -18.37
N GLU A 165 -3.04 17.20 -18.59
CA GLU A 165 -1.74 17.50 -19.24
C GLU A 165 -0.58 17.07 -18.33
N MET A 166 -0.61 17.44 -17.04
CA MET A 166 0.42 16.99 -16.11
C MET A 166 0.38 15.48 -15.91
N LEU A 167 -0.81 14.89 -15.83
CA LEU A 167 -0.95 13.44 -15.73
C LEU A 167 -0.23 12.72 -16.88
N GLU A 168 -0.49 13.11 -18.13
CA GLU A 168 0.15 12.50 -19.31
C GLU A 168 1.68 12.66 -19.26
N ARG A 169 2.18 13.83 -18.85
CA ARG A 169 3.63 14.09 -18.74
C ARG A 169 4.28 13.28 -17.63
N ILE A 170 3.61 13.14 -16.49
CA ILE A 170 4.08 12.35 -15.34
C ILE A 170 4.15 10.88 -15.72
N LEU A 171 3.11 10.34 -16.37
CA LEU A 171 3.06 8.93 -16.78
C LEU A 171 4.11 8.57 -17.85
N LYS A 172 4.58 9.56 -18.64
CA LYS A 172 5.65 9.38 -19.64
C LYS A 172 7.07 9.42 -19.08
N SER A 173 7.30 10.02 -17.92
CA SER A 173 8.63 10.11 -17.31
C SER A 173 8.90 8.91 -16.41
N ASP A 174 10.11 8.38 -16.46
CA ASP A 174 10.57 7.33 -15.56
C ASP A 174 11.64 7.84 -14.57
N ASN A 175 11.94 9.14 -14.58
CA ASN A 175 12.94 9.73 -13.71
C ASN A 175 12.27 10.34 -12.46
N PRO A 176 12.49 9.80 -11.24
CA PRO A 176 11.81 10.27 -10.03
C PRO A 176 12.01 11.76 -9.75
N LYS A 177 13.16 12.33 -10.13
CA LYS A 177 13.43 13.75 -9.98
C LYS A 177 12.55 14.59 -10.92
N GLU A 178 12.47 14.20 -12.19
CA GLU A 178 11.62 14.88 -13.17
C GLU A 178 10.14 14.75 -12.80
N ILE A 179 9.70 13.55 -12.41
CA ILE A 179 8.34 13.29 -11.91
C ILE A 179 7.99 14.24 -10.76
N LYS A 180 8.87 14.37 -9.76
CA LYS A 180 8.66 15.29 -8.63
C LYS A 180 8.59 16.75 -9.08
N GLU A 181 9.40 17.14 -10.06
CA GLU A 181 9.38 18.49 -10.64
C GLU A 181 8.08 18.76 -11.43
N LEU A 182 7.52 17.75 -12.11
CA LEU A 182 6.23 17.83 -12.80
C LEU A 182 5.07 17.91 -11.80
N GLY A 183 5.07 17.10 -10.75
CA GLY A 183 4.02 17.12 -9.72
C GLY A 183 3.97 18.41 -8.87
N ARG A 184 5.03 19.22 -8.91
CA ARG A 184 5.04 20.60 -8.39
C ARG A 184 4.36 21.62 -9.30
N LYS A 185 4.11 21.26 -10.57
CA LYS A 185 3.51 22.11 -11.61
C LYS A 185 2.06 21.73 -11.93
N VAL A 186 1.46 20.82 -11.16
CA VAL A 186 0.04 20.49 -11.25
C VAL A 186 -0.79 21.77 -11.09
N ASN A 187 -1.60 22.05 -12.10
CA ASN A 187 -2.55 23.14 -12.17
C ASN A 187 -3.67 22.92 -11.14
N ASN A 188 -4.38 24.00 -10.80
CA ASN A 188 -5.49 23.98 -9.83
C ASN A 188 -5.14 23.43 -8.44
N PHE A 189 -3.85 23.30 -8.12
CA PHE A 189 -3.39 22.74 -6.86
C PHE A 189 -3.94 23.51 -5.66
N ASN A 190 -4.60 22.79 -4.76
CA ASN A 190 -5.07 23.29 -3.48
C ASN A 190 -4.42 22.48 -2.36
N GLU A 191 -3.63 23.14 -1.51
CA GLU A 191 -2.92 22.46 -0.42
C GLU A 191 -3.90 21.76 0.52
N ALA A 192 -4.99 22.41 0.95
CA ALA A 192 -5.92 21.82 1.91
C ALA A 192 -6.58 20.53 1.37
N VAL A 193 -6.98 20.53 0.10
CA VAL A 193 -7.51 19.33 -0.57
C VAL A 193 -6.45 18.23 -0.65
N TRP A 194 -5.20 18.60 -0.94
CA TRP A 194 -4.10 17.64 -0.96
C TRP A 194 -3.77 17.12 0.43
N GLU A 195 -3.80 17.93 1.48
CA GLU A 195 -3.54 17.47 2.84
C GLU A 195 -4.56 16.43 3.32
N GLU A 196 -5.83 16.58 2.91
CA GLU A 196 -6.91 15.62 3.19
C GLU A 196 -6.69 14.28 2.47
N LYS A 197 -6.17 14.30 1.24
CA LYS A 197 -6.06 13.11 0.37
C LYS A 197 -4.69 12.45 0.35
N ARG A 198 -3.60 13.19 0.60
CA ARG A 198 -2.22 12.72 0.36
C ARG A 198 -1.87 11.46 1.13
N TYR A 199 -2.39 11.32 2.35
CA TYR A 199 -2.07 10.19 3.21
C TYR A 199 -2.69 8.91 2.68
N SER A 200 -3.99 8.94 2.34
CA SER A 200 -4.68 7.79 1.74
C SER A 200 -4.10 7.43 0.37
N THR A 201 -3.75 8.42 -0.45
CA THR A 201 -3.01 8.18 -1.70
C THR A 201 -1.74 7.39 -1.44
N VAL A 202 -0.88 7.83 -0.50
CA VAL A 202 0.38 7.14 -0.21
C VAL A 202 0.17 5.74 0.39
N LEU A 203 -0.87 5.52 1.19
CA LEU A 203 -1.26 4.18 1.66
C LEU A 203 -1.63 3.26 0.49
N ASN A 204 -2.56 3.70 -0.36
CA ASN A 204 -3.07 2.92 -1.49
C ASN A 204 -1.93 2.51 -2.45
N GLY A 205 -1.07 3.47 -2.81
CA GLY A 205 0.07 3.20 -3.68
C GLY A 205 1.13 2.29 -3.04
N ASN A 206 1.52 2.52 -1.79
CA ASN A 206 2.50 1.65 -1.14
C ASN A 206 1.94 0.24 -0.94
N TYR A 207 0.66 0.10 -0.58
CA TYR A 207 0.02 -1.21 -0.53
C TYR A 207 0.11 -1.94 -1.88
N ALA A 208 -0.23 -1.28 -2.98
CA ALA A 208 -0.13 -1.85 -4.32
C ALA A 208 1.31 -2.25 -4.67
N LYS A 209 2.28 -1.35 -4.45
CA LYS A 209 3.72 -1.59 -4.68
C LYS A 209 4.22 -2.81 -3.91
N PHE A 210 3.98 -2.84 -2.60
CA PHE A 210 4.52 -3.90 -1.74
C PHE A 210 3.82 -5.23 -2.01
N LEU A 211 2.50 -5.25 -2.22
CA LEU A 211 1.76 -6.49 -2.50
C LEU A 211 2.21 -7.16 -3.81
N GLN A 212 2.51 -6.37 -4.85
CA GLN A 212 2.91 -6.88 -6.17
C GLN A 212 4.35 -7.37 -6.24
N ASN A 213 5.21 -6.98 -5.29
CA ASN A 213 6.60 -7.45 -5.24
C ASN A 213 6.86 -8.25 -3.94
N PRO A 214 6.86 -9.60 -4.01
CA PRO A 214 7.06 -10.45 -2.84
C PRO A 214 8.36 -10.19 -2.07
N ILE A 215 9.43 -9.76 -2.74
CA ILE A 215 10.72 -9.48 -2.10
C ILE A 215 10.60 -8.19 -1.27
N LEU A 216 9.99 -7.14 -1.82
CA LEU A 216 9.75 -5.91 -1.07
C LEU A 216 8.74 -6.12 0.06
N MET A 217 7.65 -6.86 -0.19
CA MET A 217 6.69 -7.25 0.84
C MET A 217 7.38 -7.91 2.01
N GLN A 218 8.23 -8.90 1.74
CA GLN A 218 8.95 -9.63 2.77
C GLN A 218 9.87 -8.71 3.57
N PHE A 219 10.58 -7.80 2.91
CA PHE A 219 11.41 -6.81 3.59
C PHE A 219 10.58 -5.95 4.55
N LEU A 220 9.44 -5.42 4.09
CA LEU A 220 8.56 -4.60 4.92
C LEU A 220 8.02 -5.38 6.13
N LEU A 221 7.58 -6.63 5.94
CA LEU A 221 7.11 -7.50 7.02
C LEU A 221 8.21 -7.83 8.04
N GLN A 222 9.46 -7.99 7.59
CA GLN A 222 10.63 -8.25 8.45
C GLN A 222 11.01 -7.07 9.34
N THR A 223 10.49 -5.87 9.07
CA THR A 223 10.65 -4.74 10.00
C THR A 223 9.82 -4.89 11.28
N GLU A 224 8.94 -5.90 11.35
CA GLU A 224 8.17 -6.29 12.54
C GLU A 224 7.52 -5.10 13.26
N ASN A 225 7.99 -4.76 14.46
CA ASN A 225 7.45 -3.67 15.28
C ASN A 225 8.36 -2.43 15.27
N LEU A 226 9.37 -2.40 14.42
CA LEU A 226 10.29 -1.27 14.30
C LEU A 226 9.52 -0.05 13.76
N ILE A 227 9.86 1.12 14.27
CA ILE A 227 9.36 2.40 13.77
C ILE A 227 10.13 2.73 12.49
N LEU A 228 9.42 2.85 11.39
CA LEU A 228 10.02 3.24 10.10
C LEU A 228 10.16 4.75 10.06
N VAL A 229 11.35 5.24 9.73
CA VAL A 229 11.66 6.67 9.79
C VAL A 229 12.33 7.14 8.52
N GLU A 230 11.65 8.00 7.76
CA GLU A 230 12.26 8.68 6.61
C GLU A 230 13.18 9.79 7.11
N ALA A 231 14.48 9.48 7.21
CA ALA A 231 15.54 10.36 7.69
C ALA A 231 16.03 11.33 6.60
N SER A 232 15.08 11.99 5.93
CA SER A 232 15.36 13.03 4.94
C SER A 232 15.60 14.38 5.63
N PRO A 233 16.78 15.01 5.46
CA PRO A 233 17.05 16.34 6.02
C PRO A 233 16.29 17.47 5.32
N HIS A 234 15.64 17.18 4.18
CA HIS A 234 14.98 18.16 3.33
C HIS A 234 13.45 18.03 3.31
N ASP A 235 12.90 16.99 3.94
CA ASP A 235 11.46 16.74 3.96
C ASP A 235 10.95 16.74 5.40
N GLN A 236 10.08 17.70 5.72
CA GLN A 236 9.46 17.86 7.04
C GLN A 236 8.01 17.33 7.08
N ILE A 237 7.47 16.86 5.95
CA ILE A 237 6.11 16.31 5.88
C ILE A 237 6.22 14.79 5.88
N TRP A 238 6.83 14.22 4.84
CA TRP A 238 6.99 12.78 4.70
C TRP A 238 8.13 12.23 5.56
N GLY A 239 9.17 13.05 5.76
CA GLY A 239 10.31 12.74 6.62
C GLY A 239 10.37 13.50 7.94
N ILE A 240 11.43 13.26 8.70
CA ILE A 240 11.69 13.90 10.01
C ILE A 240 12.45 15.23 9.93
N GLY A 241 12.81 15.69 8.73
CA GLY A 241 13.60 16.91 8.52
C GLY A 241 15.01 16.84 9.11
N MET A 242 15.56 15.63 9.29
CA MET A 242 16.86 15.35 9.90
C MET A 242 17.50 14.15 9.19
N SER A 243 18.83 14.10 9.14
CA SER A 243 19.56 12.95 8.60
C SER A 243 19.77 11.88 9.67
N SER A 244 20.07 10.64 9.25
CA SER A 244 20.21 9.48 10.13
C SER A 244 21.45 9.52 11.03
N ASP A 245 22.40 10.41 10.74
CA ASP A 245 23.61 10.69 11.52
C ASP A 245 23.43 11.84 12.53
N ASP A 246 22.26 12.49 12.56
CA ASP A 246 21.96 13.53 13.55
C ASP A 246 21.90 12.93 14.96
N LYS A 247 22.52 13.60 15.94
CA LYS A 247 22.58 13.13 17.34
C LYS A 247 21.19 13.00 17.98
N ALA A 248 20.24 13.81 17.53
CA ALA A 248 18.88 13.84 18.04
C ALA A 248 17.91 12.94 17.23
N VAL A 249 18.39 12.20 16.22
CA VAL A 249 17.54 11.39 15.33
C VAL A 249 16.71 10.34 16.09
N ASN A 250 17.20 9.84 17.23
CA ASN A 250 16.49 8.87 18.07
C ASN A 250 15.50 9.52 19.05
N ASN A 251 15.35 10.86 19.04
CA ASN A 251 14.44 11.60 19.90
C ASN A 251 13.27 12.21 19.10
N PRO A 252 12.08 11.57 19.07
CA PRO A 252 10.90 12.10 18.37
C PRO A 252 10.42 13.49 18.85
N PHE A 253 10.85 13.95 20.03
CA PHE A 253 10.56 15.32 20.49
C PHE A 253 11.40 16.38 19.78
N GLU A 254 12.55 16.00 19.21
CA GLU A 254 13.46 16.90 18.49
C GLU A 254 13.32 16.81 16.97
N TRP A 255 12.49 15.87 16.47
CA TRP A 255 12.18 15.78 15.04
C TRP A 255 11.56 17.07 14.51
N LYS A 256 12.06 17.52 13.35
CA LYS A 256 11.64 18.74 12.67
C LYS A 256 10.52 18.50 11.67
N GLY A 257 10.14 17.24 11.47
CA GLY A 257 9.13 16.81 10.51
C GLY A 257 8.19 15.76 11.06
N GLN A 258 7.19 15.41 10.26
CA GLN A 258 6.05 14.60 10.69
C GLN A 258 6.23 13.10 10.44
N ASN A 259 7.22 12.69 9.64
CA ASN A 259 7.46 11.28 9.30
C ASN A 259 6.24 10.54 8.71
N LEU A 260 5.40 11.24 7.93
CA LEU A 260 4.17 10.63 7.41
C LEU A 260 4.45 9.36 6.58
N LEU A 261 5.57 9.29 5.87
CA LEU A 261 5.88 8.12 5.04
C LEU A 261 6.17 6.89 5.89
N GLY A 262 7.01 7.06 6.93
CA GLY A 262 7.32 5.99 7.86
C GLY A 262 6.06 5.41 8.49
N PHE A 263 5.15 6.28 8.93
CA PHE A 263 3.86 5.88 9.48
C PHE A 263 2.95 5.18 8.46
N ALA A 264 2.86 5.69 7.22
CA ALA A 264 2.07 5.05 6.18
C ALA A 264 2.57 3.63 5.85
N LEU A 265 3.90 3.45 5.78
CA LEU A 265 4.50 2.13 5.56
C LEU A 265 4.22 1.15 6.72
N MET A 266 4.12 1.64 7.96
CA MET A 266 3.75 0.81 9.11
C MET A 266 2.29 0.35 9.00
N GLU A 267 1.35 1.20 8.58
CA GLU A 267 -0.04 0.79 8.34
C GLU A 267 -0.14 -0.23 7.20
N VAL A 268 0.58 0.00 6.10
CA VAL A 268 0.67 -0.95 4.99
C VAL A 268 1.24 -2.29 5.45
N ARG A 269 2.28 -2.28 6.30
CA ARG A 269 2.86 -3.48 6.90
C ARG A 269 1.82 -4.25 7.71
N ASP A 270 1.04 -3.57 8.55
CA ASP A 270 0.04 -4.19 9.40
C ASP A 270 -1.08 -4.84 8.56
N GLU A 271 -1.51 -4.16 7.51
CA GLU A 271 -2.51 -4.67 6.58
C GLU A 271 -1.99 -5.87 5.80
N LEU A 272 -0.77 -5.80 5.24
CA LEU A 272 -0.13 -6.93 4.56
C LEU A 272 0.05 -8.12 5.51
N LYS A 273 0.42 -7.88 6.76
CA LYS A 273 0.55 -8.94 7.78
C LYS A 273 -0.80 -9.61 8.05
N ARG A 274 -1.90 -8.85 8.04
CA ARG A 274 -3.26 -9.36 8.23
C ARG A 274 -3.71 -10.23 7.05
N ILE A 275 -3.55 -9.75 5.81
CA ILE A 275 -4.10 -10.42 4.62
C ILE A 275 -3.20 -11.52 4.07
N CYS A 276 -1.88 -11.39 4.22
CA CYS A 276 -0.89 -12.35 3.71
C CYS A 276 -0.47 -13.38 4.76
N LYS A 277 -1.14 -13.45 5.92
CA LYS A 277 -0.82 -14.40 7.00
C LYS A 277 -0.72 -15.84 6.50
N ASN A 278 -1.62 -16.24 5.59
CA ASN A 278 -1.68 -17.58 5.02
C ASN A 278 -1.26 -17.60 3.53
N TYR A 279 -0.49 -16.60 3.07
CA TYR A 279 -0.10 -16.44 1.67
C TYR A 279 0.61 -17.67 1.10
N ASN A 280 1.47 -18.31 1.89
CA ASN A 280 2.20 -19.52 1.50
C ASN A 280 1.30 -20.76 1.33
N GLU A 281 0.03 -20.71 1.75
CA GLU A 281 -0.93 -21.79 1.55
C GLU A 281 -1.67 -21.70 0.20
N LEU A 282 -1.42 -20.64 -0.58
CA LEU A 282 -2.06 -20.41 -1.86
C LEU A 282 -1.30 -21.03 -3.03
N SER A 283 -2.05 -21.55 -4.00
CA SER A 283 -1.51 -21.94 -5.30
C SER A 283 -1.60 -20.78 -6.29
N LEU A 284 -0.62 -19.88 -6.29
CA LEU A 284 -0.58 -18.75 -7.23
C LEU A 284 -0.15 -19.17 -8.66
N ASN A 285 0.34 -20.40 -8.82
CA ASN A 285 0.86 -20.92 -10.10
C ASN A 285 -0.23 -21.42 -11.07
N LYS A 286 -1.47 -20.98 -10.95
CA LYS A 286 -2.55 -21.37 -11.88
C LYS A 286 -3.10 -20.12 -12.52
N LEU A 287 -2.92 -20.05 -13.84
CA LEU A 287 -3.38 -19.00 -14.78
C LEU A 287 -2.31 -17.97 -15.16
N HIS A 288 -1.12 -18.47 -15.51
CA HIS A 288 -0.40 -17.97 -16.68
C HIS A 288 -0.51 -19.01 -17.80
#